data_AF-A0A388RKL3-F1
#
_entry.id   AF-A0A388RKL3-F1
#
_cell.length_a   1.000
_cell.length_b   1.000
_cell.length_c   1.000
_cell.angle_alpha   90.00
_cell.angle_beta   90.00
_cell.angle_gamma   90.00
#
_symmetry.space_group_name_H-M   'P 1'
#
loop_
_entity.id
_entity.type
_entity.pdbx_description
1 polymer ?
#
loop_
_entity_poly.entity_id
_entity_poly.type
_entity_poly.pdbx_seq_one_letter_code
_entity_poly.pdbx_strand_id
1 'polypeptide(L)'
;MSLETLHTKARQSLASLRKTQPRIAARLFRVDEALAFEMQAWISAGNADTPIPSAFLLGNAAPCFALIGIAARKPALFWGALAAIPALPVLLALHWI
;
A
#
# COMPACT_ATOMS: atom_id res chain seq x y z
N MET A 1 -19.76 16.43 19.81
CA MET A 1 -18.96 16.02 18.63
C MET A 1 -19.66 14.80 18.04
N SER A 2 -20.32 14.94 16.88
CA SER A 2 -21.32 13.97 16.40
C SER A 2 -20.68 12.75 15.71
N LEU A 3 -21.19 11.54 15.96
CA LEU A 3 -20.72 10.26 15.41
C LEU A 3 -20.60 10.27 13.88
N GLU A 4 -21.49 10.98 13.17
CA GLU A 4 -21.48 11.10 11.71
C GLU A 4 -20.22 11.81 11.17
N THR A 5 -19.68 12.75 11.96
CA THR A 5 -18.45 13.48 11.59
C THR A 5 -17.20 12.61 11.74
N LEU A 6 -17.20 11.64 12.66
CA LEU A 6 -16.11 10.67 12.84
C LEU A 6 -16.07 9.66 11.68
N HIS A 7 -17.23 9.13 11.25
CA HIS A 7 -17.30 8.21 10.11
C HIS A 7 -16.85 8.84 8.80
N THR A 8 -17.21 10.11 8.57
CA THR A 8 -16.81 10.84 7.37
C THR A 8 -15.30 11.09 7.33
N LYS A 9 -14.71 11.52 8.45
CA LYS A 9 -13.25 11.71 8.57
C LYS A 9 -12.48 10.40 8.43
N ALA A 10 -13.01 9.30 9.00
CA ALA A 10 -12.41 7.98 8.85
C ALA A 10 -12.38 7.53 7.37
N ARG A 11 -13.48 7.73 6.63
CA ARG A 11 -13.54 7.44 5.19
C ARG A 11 -12.60 8.33 4.36
N GLN A 12 -12.53 9.62 4.65
CA GLN A 12 -11.61 10.54 3.97
C GLN A 12 -10.15 10.20 4.25
N SER A 13 -9.81 9.85 5.50
CA SER A 13 -8.49 9.39 5.87
C SER A 13 -8.12 8.11 5.09
N LEU A 14 -8.99 7.12 5.08
CA LEU A 14 -8.81 5.88 4.29
C LEU A 14 -8.64 6.15 2.78
N ALA A 15 -9.40 7.09 2.22
CA ALA A 15 -9.29 7.48 0.82
C ALA A 15 -7.95 8.19 0.52
N SER A 16 -7.48 9.03 1.44
CA SER A 16 -6.18 9.71 1.31
C SER A 16 -5.01 8.72 1.41
N LEU A 17 -5.12 7.73 2.29
CA LEU A 17 -4.13 6.66 2.47
C LEU A 17 -4.05 5.76 1.24
N ARG A 18 -5.17 5.50 0.56
CA ARG A 18 -5.17 4.76 -0.71
C ARG A 18 -4.36 5.46 -1.79
N LYS A 19 -4.40 6.79 -1.89
CA LYS A 19 -3.64 7.53 -2.92
C LYS A 19 -2.13 7.56 -2.66
N THR A 20 -1.69 7.49 -1.40
CA THR A 20 -0.27 7.53 -1.03
C THR A 20 0.41 6.16 -1.12
N GLN A 21 -0.33 5.07 -0.92
CA GLN A 21 0.18 3.70 -1.02
C GLN A 21 0.89 3.35 -2.34
N PRO A 22 0.33 3.59 -3.55
CA PRO A 22 0.99 3.21 -4.82
C PRO A 22 2.27 4.00 -5.02
N ARG A 23 2.32 5.27 -4.58
CA ARG A 23 3.52 6.10 -4.66
C ARG A 23 4.65 5.58 -3.77
N ILE A 24 4.32 5.17 -2.55
CA ILE A 24 5.30 4.57 -1.62
C ILE A 24 5.79 3.23 -2.17
N ALA A 25 4.89 2.39 -2.67
CA ALA A 25 5.24 1.09 -3.26
C ALA A 25 6.12 1.24 -4.51
N ALA A 26 5.80 2.18 -5.40
CA ALA A 26 6.60 2.50 -6.58
C ALA A 26 8.03 2.89 -6.20
N ARG A 27 8.18 3.78 -5.21
CA ARG A 27 9.49 4.23 -4.72
C ARG A 27 10.29 3.12 -4.06
N LEU A 28 9.64 2.29 -3.25
CA LEU A 28 10.30 1.18 -2.55
C LEU A 28 10.88 0.16 -3.53
N PHE A 29 10.16 -0.13 -4.62
CA PHE A 29 10.57 -1.12 -5.62
C PHE A 29 11.25 -0.52 -6.85
N ARG A 30 11.46 0.81 -6.90
CA ARG A 30 11.98 1.55 -8.08
C ARG A 30 11.18 1.26 -9.36
N VAL A 31 9.87 1.22 -9.25
CA VAL A 31 8.92 1.06 -10.37
C VAL A 31 8.38 2.43 -10.76
N ASP A 32 7.99 2.60 -12.02
CA ASP A 32 7.36 3.81 -12.52
C ASP A 32 6.08 4.14 -11.71
N GLU A 33 5.94 5.40 -11.26
CA GLU A 33 4.78 5.83 -10.46
C GLU A 33 3.48 5.68 -11.27
N ALA A 34 3.49 5.91 -12.58
CA ALA A 34 2.32 5.75 -13.44
C ALA A 34 1.87 4.29 -13.52
N LEU A 35 2.82 3.35 -13.66
CA LEU A 35 2.52 1.92 -13.65
C LEU A 35 1.91 1.49 -12.31
N ALA A 36 2.41 2.00 -11.19
CA ALA A 36 1.84 1.71 -9.86
C ALA A 36 0.40 2.26 -9.69
N PHE A 37 0.08 3.41 -10.29
CA PHE A 37 -1.30 3.91 -10.32
C PHE A 37 -2.21 3.06 -11.19
N GLU A 38 -1.74 2.58 -12.35
CA GLU A 38 -2.49 1.64 -13.17
C GLU A 38 -2.78 0.32 -12.44
N MET A 39 -1.79 -0.22 -11.74
CA MET A 39 -1.95 -1.41 -10.88
C MET A 39 -3.03 -1.18 -9.82
N GLN A 40 -3.01 -0.02 -9.14
CA GLN A 40 -4.03 0.32 -8.16
C GLN A 40 -5.41 0.45 -8.80
N ALA A 41 -5.52 1.12 -9.95
CA ALA A 41 -6.77 1.27 -10.67
C ALA A 41 -7.34 -0.10 -11.04
N TRP A 42 -6.50 -0.99 -11.56
CA TRP A 42 -6.86 -2.37 -11.91
C TRP A 42 -7.35 -3.16 -10.69
N ILE A 43 -6.65 -3.09 -9.55
CA ILE A 43 -7.07 -3.75 -8.31
C ILE A 43 -8.39 -3.17 -7.79
N SER A 44 -8.57 -1.85 -7.88
CA SER A 44 -9.77 -1.15 -7.40
C SER A 44 -11.00 -1.42 -8.27
N ALA A 45 -10.80 -1.72 -9.55
CA ALA A 45 -11.85 -2.12 -10.48
C ALA A 45 -12.42 -3.52 -10.18
N GLY A 46 -11.81 -4.28 -9.24
CA GLY A 46 -12.31 -5.61 -8.88
C GLY A 46 -12.01 -6.67 -9.93
N ASN A 47 -11.02 -6.41 -10.78
CA ASN A 47 -10.61 -7.23 -11.93
C ASN A 47 -9.94 -8.57 -11.55
N ALA A 48 -10.28 -9.15 -10.39
CA ALA A 48 -9.66 -10.37 -9.86
C ALA A 48 -9.83 -11.59 -10.77
N ASP A 49 -10.90 -11.64 -11.56
CA ASP A 49 -11.17 -12.68 -12.56
C ASP A 49 -10.54 -12.41 -13.93
N THR A 50 -9.95 -11.23 -14.13
CA THR A 50 -9.25 -10.92 -15.38
C THR A 50 -7.77 -11.32 -15.29
N PRO A 51 -7.17 -11.78 -16.39
CA PRO A 51 -5.75 -12.09 -16.41
C PRO A 51 -4.91 -10.85 -16.06
N ILE A 52 -3.97 -11.02 -15.14
CA ILE A 52 -3.07 -9.95 -14.72
C ILE A 52 -2.20 -9.53 -15.93
N PRO A 53 -2.15 -8.24 -16.28
CA PRO A 53 -1.28 -7.74 -17.35
C PRO A 53 0.18 -8.15 -17.13
N SER A 54 0.85 -8.64 -18.18
CA SER A 54 2.25 -9.10 -18.11
C SER A 54 3.22 -8.00 -17.64
N ALA A 55 2.91 -6.73 -17.94
CA ALA A 55 3.65 -5.57 -17.46
C ALA A 55 3.70 -5.49 -15.92
N PHE A 56 2.70 -6.02 -15.22
CA PHE A 56 2.66 -6.02 -13.75
C PHE A 56 3.45 -7.16 -13.14
N LEU A 57 3.80 -8.18 -13.92
CA LEU A 57 4.55 -9.37 -13.47
C LEU A 57 6.05 -9.28 -13.80
N LEU A 58 6.50 -8.18 -14.42
CA LEU A 58 7.86 -8.06 -14.92
C LEU A 58 8.80 -7.47 -13.85
N GLY A 59 9.82 -8.25 -13.44
CA GLY A 59 10.88 -7.77 -12.55
C GLY A 59 10.34 -7.20 -11.24
N ASN A 60 10.76 -5.97 -10.90
CA ASN A 60 10.35 -5.29 -9.68
C ASN A 60 8.86 -4.86 -9.67
N ALA A 61 8.16 -4.94 -10.80
CA ALA A 61 6.73 -4.66 -10.88
C ALA A 61 5.89 -5.72 -10.15
N ALA A 62 6.31 -6.98 -10.16
CA ALA A 62 5.59 -8.08 -9.48
C ALA A 62 5.45 -7.88 -7.96
N PRO A 63 6.53 -7.63 -7.20
CA PRO A 63 6.40 -7.36 -5.77
C PRO A 63 5.69 -6.02 -5.49
N CYS A 64 5.81 -5.03 -6.38
CA CYS A 64 5.06 -3.77 -6.28
C CYS A 64 3.55 -4.01 -6.39
N PHE A 65 3.12 -4.79 -7.39
CA PHE A 65 1.73 -5.18 -7.59
C PHE A 65 1.17 -5.95 -6.38
N ALA A 66 1.94 -6.91 -5.86
CA ALA A 66 1.55 -7.67 -4.66
C ALA A 66 1.37 -6.76 -3.45
N LEU A 67 2.30 -5.81 -3.23
CA LEU A 67 2.21 -4.85 -2.12
C LEU A 67 1.00 -3.92 -2.25
N ILE A 68 0.71 -3.43 -3.47
CA ILE A 68 -0.48 -2.61 -3.74
C ILE A 68 -1.77 -3.43 -3.52
N GLY A 69 -1.78 -4.71 -3.88
CA GLY A 69 -2.89 -5.62 -3.60
C GLY A 69 -3.15 -5.82 -2.11
N ILE A 70 -2.08 -6.06 -1.33
CA ILE A 70 -2.16 -6.16 0.14
C ILE A 70 -2.63 -4.85 0.74
N ALA A 71 -2.09 -3.72 0.28
CA ALA A 71 -2.46 -2.38 0.71
C ALA A 71 -3.95 -2.06 0.46
N ALA A 72 -4.50 -2.53 -0.67
CA ALA A 72 -5.90 -2.36 -1.03
C ALA A 72 -6.85 -3.20 -0.17
N ARG A 73 -6.49 -4.46 0.13
CA ARG A 73 -7.32 -5.40 0.92
C ARG A 73 -7.18 -5.21 2.42
N LYS A 74 -5.95 -4.97 2.91
CA LYS A 74 -5.58 -4.91 4.32
C LYS A 74 -4.62 -3.74 4.58
N PRO A 75 -5.12 -2.49 4.55
CA PRO A 75 -4.28 -1.31 4.73
C PRO A 75 -3.54 -1.30 6.08
N ALA A 76 -4.12 -1.87 7.13
CA ALA A 76 -3.48 -2.00 8.43
C ALA A 76 -2.18 -2.83 8.39
N LEU A 77 -2.13 -3.89 7.57
CA LEU A 77 -0.91 -4.70 7.41
C LEU A 77 0.19 -3.93 6.68
N PHE A 78 -0.18 -3.12 5.68
CA PHE A 78 0.78 -2.28 4.98
C PHE A 78 1.43 -1.26 5.91
N TRP A 79 0.62 -0.53 6.69
CA TRP A 79 1.15 0.47 7.64
C TRP A 79 1.88 -0.17 8.82
N GLY A 80 1.41 -1.33 9.30
CA GLY A 80 2.11 -2.11 10.32
C GLY A 80 3.50 -2.56 9.85
N ALA A 81 3.60 -3.09 8.63
CA ALA A 81 4.88 -3.47 8.04
C ALA A 81 5.80 -2.26 7.84
N LEU A 82 5.27 -1.13 7.38
CA LEU A 82 6.04 0.09 7.20
C LEU A 82 6.58 0.63 8.53
N ALA A 83 5.78 0.58 9.61
CA ALA A 83 6.20 0.97 10.95
C ALA A 83 7.20 -0.04 11.57
N ALA A 84 7.12 -1.32 11.21
CA ALA A 84 8.04 -2.34 11.69
C ALA A 84 9.48 -2.14 11.19
N ILE A 85 9.67 -1.57 9.99
CA ILE A 85 11.01 -1.32 9.42
C ILE A 85 11.89 -0.46 10.34
N PRO A 86 11.46 0.72 10.83
CA PRO A 86 12.22 1.47 11.83
C PRO A 86 12.04 0.94 13.27
N ALA A 87 10.93 0.28 13.59
CA ALA A 87 10.73 -0.23 14.95
C ALA A 87 11.70 -1.38 15.30
N LEU A 88 12.02 -2.26 14.35
CA LEU A 88 13.00 -3.34 14.56
C LEU A 88 14.39 -2.83 14.97
N PRO A 89 15.05 -1.91 14.26
CA PRO A 89 16.35 -1.39 14.67
C PRO A 89 16.27 -0.57 15.96
N VAL A 90 15.16 0.12 16.24
CA VAL A 90 14.97 0.84 17.51
C VAL A 90 14.84 -0.13 18.68
N LEU A 91 14.04 -1.20 18.55
CA LEU A 91 13.92 -2.25 19.55
C LEU A 91 15.24 -2.98 19.76
N LEU A 92 15.98 -3.25 18.68
CA LEU A 92 17.31 -3.85 18.74
C LEU A 92 18.31 -2.93 19.47
N ALA A 93 18.27 -1.62 19.20
CA ALA A 93 19.11 -0.64 19.87
C ALA A 93 18.77 -0.50 21.36
N LEU A 94 17.47 -0.48 21.70
CA LEU A 94 17.02 -0.48 23.10
C LEU A 94 17.37 -1.76 23.84
N HIS A 95 17.42 -2.90 23.15
CA HIS A 95 17.81 -4.17 23.76
C HIS A 95 19.30 -4.19 24.19
N TRP A 96 20.13 -3.34 23.57
CA TRP A 96 21.55 -3.21 23.87
C TRP A 96 21.89 -2.17 24.96
N ILE A 97 20.88 -1.51 25.54
CA ILE A 97 21.00 -0.53 26.64
C ILE A 97 20.55 -1.20 27.94
#